data_AF-A0A3D4BG44-F1
#
_entry.id   AF-A0A3D4BG44-F1
#
_cell.length_a   1.000
_cell.length_b   1.000
_cell.length_c   1.000
_cell.angle_alpha   90.00
_cell.angle_beta   90.00
_cell.angle_gamma   90.00
#
_symmetry.space_group_name_H-M   'P 1'
#
loop_
_entity.id
_entity.type
_entity.pdbx_description
1 polymer ?
#
loop_
_entity_poly.entity_id
_entity_poly.type
_entity_poly.pdbx_seq_one_letter_code
_entity_poly.pdbx_strand_id
1 'polypeptide(L)' 'MIKADFPKKKANQLSAQLTENNKKLAEKYNKEGNFPLVVKLDKNGKVKGMTGFKNVSAEQYVKLLNSL' A
#
# COMPACT_ATOMS: atom_id res chain seq x y z
N MET A 1 8.15 -6.13 2.41
CA MET A 1 7.09 -5.18 2.00
C MET A 1 5.90 -5.98 1.48
N ILE A 2 4.70 -5.75 1.99
CA ILE A 2 3.48 -6.39 1.49
C ILE A 2 2.92 -5.50 0.36
N LYS A 3 2.48 -6.12 -0.74
CA LYS A 3 1.80 -5.43 -1.85
C LYS A 3 0.33 -5.85 -1.86
N ALA A 4 -0.56 -4.87 -1.84
CA ALA A 4 -2.00 -5.09 -1.95
C ALA A 4 -2.48 -4.51 -3.28
N ASP A 5 -2.67 -5.39 -4.26
CA ASP A 5 -3.10 -5.02 -5.62
C ASP A 5 -4.62 -5.13 -5.77
N PHE A 6 -5.18 -4.26 -6.61
CA PHE A 6 -6.61 -4.18 -6.94
C PHE A 6 -6.83 -4.21 -8.46
N PRO A 7 -6.59 -5.36 -9.14
CA PRO A 7 -6.65 -5.46 -10.59
C PRO A 7 -8.07 -5.24 -11.13
N LYS A 8 -8.22 -4.32 -12.09
CA LYS A 8 -9.51 -4.06 -12.76
C LYS A 8 -9.85 -5.10 -13.84
N LYS A 9 -8.83 -5.70 -14.48
CA LYS A 9 -9.01 -6.68 -15.56
C LYS A 9 -9.22 -8.08 -15.01
N LYS A 10 -10.24 -8.79 -15.50
CA LYS A 10 -10.56 -10.17 -15.08
C LYS A 10 -9.38 -11.13 -15.26
N ALA A 11 -8.62 -10.99 -16.34
CA ALA A 11 -7.44 -11.82 -16.62
C ALA A 11 -6.34 -11.73 -15.54
N ASN A 12 -6.33 -10.67 -14.73
CA ASN A 12 -5.35 -10.44 -13.68
C ASN A 12 -5.95 -10.60 -12.28
N GLN A 13 -7.13 -11.21 -12.15
CA GLN A 13 -7.75 -11.38 -10.85
C GLN A 13 -6.91 -12.25 -9.93
N LEU A 14 -6.87 -11.82 -8.67
CA LEU A 14 -6.21 -12.55 -7.60
C LEU A 14 -7.11 -13.68 -7.12
N SER A 15 -6.54 -14.64 -6.38
CA SER A 15 -7.36 -15.63 -5.68
C SER A 15 -8.34 -14.95 -4.71
N ALA A 16 -9.44 -15.64 -4.38
CA ALA A 16 -10.46 -15.11 -3.48
C ALA A 16 -9.87 -14.71 -2.12
N GLN A 17 -9.01 -15.57 -1.56
CA GLN A 17 -8.34 -15.33 -0.29
C GLN A 17 -7.41 -14.11 -0.34
N LEU A 18 -6.62 -13.95 -1.41
CA LEU A 18 -5.73 -12.80 -1.55
C LEU A 18 -6.52 -11.50 -1.76
N THR A 19 -7.61 -11.56 -2.53
CA THR A 19 -8.53 -10.44 -2.73
C THR A 19 -9.14 -9.98 -1.40
N GLU A 20 -9.60 -10.92 -0.58
CA GLU A 20 -10.18 -10.62 0.73
C GLU A 20 -9.14 -9.98 1.67
N ASN A 21 -7.92 -10.52 1.72
CA ASN A 21 -6.84 -9.97 2.53
C ASN A 21 -6.47 -8.54 2.09
N ASN A 22 -6.39 -8.29 0.78
CA ASN A 22 -6.10 -6.95 0.25
C ASN A 22 -7.22 -5.96 0.57
N LYS A 23 -8.49 -6.39 0.48
CA LYS A 23 -9.65 -5.57 0.88
C LYS A 23 -9.59 -5.19 2.36
N LYS A 24 -9.32 -6.14 3.26
CA LYS A 24 -9.15 -5.87 4.70
C LYS A 24 -8.04 -4.85 4.97
N LEU A 25 -6.94 -4.91 4.23
CA LEU A 25 -5.85 -3.93 4.34
C LEU A 25 -6.29 -2.53 3.86
N ALA A 26 -7.01 -2.44 2.73
CA ALA A 26 -7.53 -1.16 2.23
C ALA A 26 -8.60 -0.56 3.15
N GLU A 27 -9.53 -1.37 3.66
CA GLU A 27 -10.53 -0.93 4.64
C GLU A 27 -9.89 -0.36 5.91
N LYS A 28 -8.78 -0.97 6.35
CA LYS A 28 -8.07 -0.53 7.57
C LYS A 28 -7.23 0.71 7.34
N TYR A 29 -6.50 0.81 6.22
CA TYR A 29 -5.45 1.81 6.04
C TYR A 29 -5.66 2.78 4.86
N ASN A 30 -6.66 2.57 4.00
CA ASN A 30 -6.91 3.37 2.80
C ASN A 30 -8.42 3.56 2.52
N LYS A 31 -9.19 4.00 3.52
CA LYS A 31 -10.65 4.17 3.42
C LYS A 31 -11.08 5.11 2.28
N GLU A 32 -10.25 6.12 2.00
CA GLU A 32 -10.48 7.09 0.93
C GLU A 32 -10.15 6.56 -0.48
N GLY A 33 -9.57 5.36 -0.59
CA GLY A 33 -9.27 4.74 -1.88
C GLY A 33 -8.19 5.44 -2.69
N ASN A 34 -7.17 6.00 -2.03
CA ASN A 34 -6.06 6.68 -2.69
C ASN A 34 -5.10 5.66 -3.32
N PHE A 35 -4.81 5.79 -4.61
CA PHE A 35 -3.85 4.93 -5.30
C PHE A 35 -2.94 5.75 -6.23
N PRO A 36 -1.61 5.51 -6.22
CA PRO A 36 -0.87 4.61 -5.32
C PRO A 36 -0.66 5.21 -3.92
N LEU A 37 -0.77 4.36 -2.89
CA LEU A 37 -0.54 4.70 -1.49
C LEU A 37 0.46 3.72 -0.84
N VAL A 38 1.40 4.27 -0.10
CA VAL A 38 2.36 3.55 0.74
C VAL A 38 2.14 3.94 2.19
N VAL A 39 2.00 2.93 3.05
CA VAL A 39 1.77 3.10 4.49
C VAL A 39 2.93 2.46 5.25
N LYS A 40 3.61 3.25 6.08
CA LYS A 40 4.65 2.77 6.99
C LYS A 40 3.98 2.41 8.32
N LEU A 41 4.13 1.15 8.72
CA LEU A 41 3.57 0.62 9.96
C LEU A 41 4.69 0.32 10.95
N ASP A 42 4.40 0.43 12.24
CA ASP A 42 5.23 -0.16 13.28
C ASP A 42 4.96 -1.67 13.44
N LYS A 43 5.71 -2.33 14.32
CA LYS A 43 5.56 -3.76 14.60
C LYS A 43 4.19 -4.18 15.14
N ASN A 44 3.41 -3.24 15.66
CA ASN A 44 2.07 -3.47 16.20
C ASN A 44 0.97 -3.15 15.16
N GLY A 45 1.36 -2.72 13.94
CA GLY A 45 0.43 -2.33 12.88
C GLY A 45 -0.14 -0.92 13.04
N LYS A 46 0.47 -0.05 13.86
CA LYS A 46 0.10 1.38 13.94
C LYS A 46 0.77 2.15 12.80
N VAL A 47 0.04 3.09 12.21
CA VAL A 47 0.57 3.96 11.16
C VAL A 47 1.62 4.92 11.73
N LYS A 48 2.83 4.86 11.18
CA LYS A 48 3.94 5.79 11.44
C LYS A 48 3.96 6.94 10.43
N GLY A 49 3.62 6.65 9.18
CA GLY A 49 3.50 7.65 8.13
C GLY A 49 2.86 7.09 6.87
N MET A 50 2.40 7.97 6.00
CA MET A 50 1.78 7.62 4.72
C MET A 50 2.37 8.52 3.63
N THR A 51 2.57 7.95 2.46
CA THR A 51 2.98 8.71 1.27
C THR A 51 2.38 8.06 0.03
N GLY A 52 2.51 8.72 -1.12
CA GLY A 52 2.04 8.20 -2.40
C GLY A 52 3.17 8.12 -3.41
N PHE A 53 2.82 8.12 -4.69
CA PHE A 53 3.80 8.29 -5.75
C PHE A 53 4.52 9.63 -5.62
N LYS A 54 5.82 9.63 -5.88
CA LYS A 54 6.66 10.82 -6.00
C LYS A 54 7.54 10.67 -7.23
N ASN A 55 7.60 11.70 -8.05
CA ASN A 55 8.45 11.74 -9.24
C ASN A 55 9.91 12.04 -8.84
N VAL A 56 10.56 11.08 -8.20
CA VAL A 56 11.95 11.16 -7.69
C VAL A 56 12.66 9.84 -7.97
N SER A 57 13.99 9.83 -7.84
CA SER A 57 14.77 8.59 -7.94
C SER A 57 14.39 7.59 -6.85
N ALA A 58 14.66 6.30 -7.09
CA ALA A 58 14.43 5.25 -6.12
C ALA A 58 15.15 5.51 -4.78
N GLU A 59 16.39 6.00 -4.84
CA GLU A 59 17.19 6.35 -3.66
C GLU A 59 16.57 7.47 -2.83
N GLN A 60 16.07 8.52 -3.50
CA GLN A 60 15.35 9.61 -2.84
C GLN A 60 14.04 9.10 -2.22
N TYR A 61 13.33 8.21 -2.89
CA TYR A 61 12.11 7.62 -2.35
C TYR A 61 12.39 6.75 -1.12
N VAL A 62 13.45 5.94 -1.13
CA VAL A 62 13.87 5.14 0.04
C VAL A 62 14.24 6.05 1.22
N LYS A 63 14.97 7.15 0.97
CA LYS A 63 15.27 8.15 2.01
C LYS A 63 14.00 8.75 2.61
N LEU A 64 13.02 9.11 1.76
CA LEU A 64 11.71 9.58 2.20
C LEU A 64 11.00 8.53 3.07
N LEU A 65 10.98 7.25 2.67
CA LEU A 65 10.35 6.20 3.47
C LEU A 65 11.02 6.02 4.83
N ASN A 66 12.34 6.19 4.90
CA ASN A 66 13.08 6.09 6.15
C ASN A 66 12.83 7.28 7.09
N SER A 67 12.51 8.47 6.56
CA SER A 67 12.20 9.65 7.36
C SER A 67 10.76 9.72 7.88
N LEU A 68 9.85 8.87 7.39
CA LEU A 68 8.48 8.71 7.91
C LEU A 68 8.47 8.02 9.30
#